data_AF-R6Y2Q9-F1
#
_entry.id   AF-R6Y2Q9-F1
#
_cell.length_a   1.000
_cell.length_b   1.000
_cell.length_c   1.000
_cell.angle_alpha   90.00
_cell.angle_beta   90.00
_cell.angle_gamma   90.00
#
_symmetry.space_group_name_H-M   'P 1'
#
loop_
_entity.id
_entity.type
_entity.pdbx_description
1 polymer ?
#
loop_
_entity_poly.entity_id
_entity_poly.type
_entity_poly.pdbx_seq_one_letter_code
_entity_poly.pdbx_strand_id
1 'polypeptide(L)'
;MSRYFGTDGFRGEANINLTADHAYKVGRFLGWYYTEKRARAAEEGRPTKEGPARIVIGKDTRRSSYMFEYSLVAGLVASGADAYMLHVTTTPSVAYIARVDDFDCGIMISASHNPYYDNGIKLINDQGEKMDEETIELVEDYLDGKLVAFGKQWPELPFAQKDKIGCTVDYVSGRNRYIGYLISLGMYSFRGVKVGLDCANGSSWNIAKAVFDALGADTTVINAEPNGLNINLNAGSTHVFLPRGEGGPGLRQRLQLEHRQGCV
;
A
#
# COMPACT_ATOMS: atom_id res chain seq x y z
N MET A 1 21.70 6.19 -15.15
CA MET A 1 21.32 6.38 -13.73
C MET A 1 20.84 5.05 -13.18
N SER A 2 20.97 4.80 -11.88
CA SER A 2 20.42 3.60 -11.24
C SER A 2 18.89 3.63 -11.28
N ARG A 3 18.22 2.48 -11.42
CA ARG A 3 16.76 2.38 -11.36
C ARG A 3 16.19 2.93 -10.05
N TYR A 4 15.02 3.56 -10.11
CA TYR A 4 14.25 3.99 -8.95
C TYR A 4 13.49 2.82 -8.33
N PHE A 5 12.87 1.98 -9.17
CA PHE A 5 12.09 0.82 -8.74
C PHE A 5 12.98 -0.41 -8.66
N GLY A 6 13.14 -0.91 -7.43
CA GLY A 6 13.80 -2.18 -7.15
C GLY A 6 12.84 -3.38 -7.24
N THR A 7 13.26 -4.50 -6.65
CA THR A 7 12.44 -5.73 -6.57
C THR A 7 11.09 -5.49 -5.90
N ASP A 8 11.01 -4.60 -4.92
CA ASP A 8 9.80 -4.31 -4.14
C ASP A 8 9.41 -2.82 -4.13
N GLY A 9 9.43 -2.18 -5.30
CA GLY A 9 8.99 -0.78 -5.45
C GLY A 9 10.12 0.25 -5.36
N PHE A 10 9.75 1.53 -5.39
CA PHE A 10 10.68 2.64 -5.20
C PHE A 10 10.87 2.88 -3.70
N ARG A 11 11.99 2.41 -3.15
CA ARG A 11 12.34 2.54 -1.72
C ARG A 11 13.50 3.50 -1.50
N GLY A 12 13.53 4.12 -0.33
CA GLY A 12 14.65 4.93 0.13
C GLY A 12 14.35 5.63 1.44
N GLU A 13 15.37 6.27 2.00
CA GLU A 13 15.17 7.14 3.15
C GLU A 13 14.27 8.32 2.75
N ALA A 14 13.23 8.54 3.55
CA ALA A 14 12.25 9.57 3.27
C ALA A 14 12.90 10.97 3.32
N ASN A 15 12.62 11.79 2.31
CA ASN A 15 13.22 13.12 2.08
C ASN A 15 14.72 13.13 1.74
N ILE A 16 15.34 11.97 1.51
CA ILE A 16 16.71 11.89 0.97
C ILE A 16 16.69 11.25 -0.41
N ASN A 17 16.36 9.97 -0.48
CA ASN A 17 16.30 9.23 -1.75
C ASN A 17 14.88 9.20 -2.33
N LEU A 18 13.88 9.13 -1.45
CA LEU A 18 12.46 9.19 -1.82
C LEU A 18 11.85 10.49 -1.29
N THR A 19 11.48 11.41 -2.17
CA THR A 19 11.01 12.75 -1.83
C THR A 19 9.52 12.93 -2.16
N ALA A 20 8.91 13.99 -1.62
CA ALA A 20 7.55 14.38 -1.97
C ALA A 20 7.38 14.70 -3.47
N ASP A 21 8.42 15.23 -4.14
CA ASP A 21 8.42 15.46 -5.59
C ASP A 21 8.34 14.14 -6.37
N HIS A 22 9.12 13.13 -5.96
CA HIS A 22 9.00 11.79 -6.55
C HIS A 22 7.58 11.23 -6.40
N ALA A 23 7.01 11.30 -5.20
CA ALA A 23 5.65 10.83 -4.94
C ALA A 23 4.60 11.58 -5.79
N TYR A 24 4.72 12.90 -5.89
CA TYR A 24 3.86 13.71 -6.74
C TYR A 24 3.96 13.32 -8.22
N LYS A 25 5.18 13.17 -8.75
CA LYS A 25 5.40 12.75 -10.15
C LYS A 25 4.88 11.35 -10.43
N VAL A 26 5.06 10.40 -9.51
CA VAL A 26 4.46 9.05 -9.64
C VAL A 26 2.93 9.17 -9.72
N GLY A 27 2.31 9.97 -8.85
CA GLY A 27 0.87 10.22 -8.89
C GLY A 27 0.42 10.87 -10.20
N ARG A 28 1.15 11.90 -10.67
CA ARG A 28 0.90 12.58 -11.94
C ARG A 28 0.92 11.60 -13.11
N PHE A 29 1.96 10.78 -13.18
CA PHE A 29 2.11 9.77 -14.22
C PHE A 29 0.93 8.79 -14.21
N LEU A 30 0.65 8.17 -13.07
CA LEU A 30 -0.38 7.11 -13.01
C LEU A 30 -1.77 7.66 -13.35
N GLY A 31 -2.12 8.83 -12.83
CA GLY A 31 -3.43 9.43 -13.11
C GLY A 31 -3.61 9.75 -14.60
N TRP A 32 -2.54 10.22 -15.26
CA TRP A 32 -2.56 10.50 -16.69
C TRP A 32 -2.54 9.22 -17.52
N TYR A 33 -1.66 8.27 -17.18
CA TYR A 33 -1.44 7.03 -17.92
C TYR A 33 -2.71 6.19 -18.00
N TYR A 34 -3.41 5.98 -16.89
CA TYR A 34 -4.65 5.20 -16.89
C TYR A 34 -5.81 5.94 -17.55
N THR A 35 -5.84 7.28 -17.49
CA THR A 35 -6.83 8.08 -18.22
C THR A 35 -6.62 7.95 -19.74
N GLU A 36 -5.40 8.11 -20.23
CA GLU A 36 -5.07 7.94 -21.66
C GLU A 36 -5.27 6.49 -22.13
N LYS A 37 -4.86 5.51 -21.32
CA LYS A 37 -5.01 4.09 -21.64
C LYS A 37 -6.49 3.73 -21.85
N ARG A 38 -7.38 4.23 -20.98
CA ARG A 38 -8.84 4.07 -21.15
C ARG A 38 -9.36 4.81 -22.37
N ALA A 39 -8.98 6.07 -22.58
CA ALA A 39 -9.44 6.85 -23.73
C ALA A 39 -9.12 6.15 -25.06
N ARG A 40 -7.89 5.64 -25.21
CA ARG A 40 -7.44 4.92 -26.41
C ARG A 40 -8.14 3.57 -26.58
N ALA A 41 -8.30 2.81 -25.49
CA ALA A 41 -9.07 1.58 -25.54
C ALA A 41 -10.51 1.83 -26.03
N ALA A 42 -11.14 2.94 -25.61
CA ALA A 42 -12.46 3.33 -26.09
C ALA A 42 -12.46 3.73 -27.58
N GLU A 43 -11.44 4.46 -28.06
CA GLU A 43 -11.27 4.80 -29.49
C GLU A 43 -11.13 3.55 -30.37
N GLU A 44 -10.49 2.50 -29.84
CA GLU A 44 -10.33 1.19 -30.49
C GLU A 44 -11.58 0.29 -30.36
N GLY A 45 -12.65 0.77 -29.73
CA GLY A 45 -13.89 0.01 -29.51
C GLY A 45 -13.76 -1.11 -28.46
N ARG A 46 -12.72 -1.09 -27.63
CA ARG A 46 -12.56 -2.03 -26.51
C ARG A 46 -13.40 -1.58 -25.31
N PRO A 47 -13.97 -2.51 -24.52
CA PRO A 47 -14.71 -2.16 -23.31
C PRO A 47 -13.82 -1.40 -22.31
N THR A 48 -14.34 -0.33 -21.73
CA THR A 48 -13.67 0.47 -20.70
C THR A 48 -14.62 0.77 -19.55
N LYS A 49 -14.04 0.98 -18.37
CA LYS A 49 -14.78 1.35 -17.17
C LYS A 49 -15.30 2.79 -17.31
N GLU A 50 -16.53 3.02 -16.87
CA GLU A 50 -17.14 4.36 -16.88
C GLU A 50 -16.46 5.30 -15.88
N GLY A 51 -16.51 6.60 -16.17
CA GLY A 51 -15.96 7.65 -15.31
C GLY A 51 -14.42 7.77 -15.37
N PRO A 52 -13.84 8.59 -14.47
CA PRO A 52 -12.39 8.79 -14.41
C PRO A 52 -11.67 7.49 -14.03
N ALA A 53 -10.37 7.43 -14.35
CA ALA A 53 -9.51 6.38 -13.79
C ALA A 53 -9.55 6.45 -12.27
N ARG A 54 -9.58 5.29 -11.61
CA ARG A 54 -9.69 5.15 -10.16
C ARG A 54 -8.44 4.45 -9.64
N ILE A 55 -7.73 5.10 -8.73
CA ILE A 55 -6.52 4.58 -8.10
C ILE A 55 -6.76 4.48 -6.60
N VAL A 56 -6.51 3.30 -6.04
CA VAL A 56 -6.62 3.07 -4.59
C VAL A 56 -5.27 3.22 -3.92
N ILE A 57 -5.22 3.91 -2.77
CA ILE A 57 -3.99 4.19 -2.03
C ILE A 57 -4.14 3.69 -0.60
N GLY A 58 -3.13 2.95 -0.12
CA GLY A 58 -2.97 2.60 1.28
C GLY A 58 -1.56 2.91 1.77
N LYS A 59 -1.40 2.98 3.08
CA LYS A 59 -0.11 3.25 3.71
C LYS A 59 0.10 2.47 5.00
N ASP A 60 1.35 2.39 5.45
CA ASP A 60 1.66 1.99 6.82
C ASP A 60 1.66 3.19 7.80
N THR A 61 2.15 2.93 9.01
CA THR A 61 2.08 3.87 10.15
C THR A 61 3.25 4.85 10.20
N ARG A 62 4.20 4.83 9.27
CA ARG A 62 5.35 5.76 9.28
C ARG A 62 4.86 7.20 9.17
N ARG A 63 5.51 8.12 9.89
CA ARG A 63 5.18 9.55 9.83
C ARG A 63 5.32 10.12 8.40
N SER A 64 6.34 9.68 7.67
CA SER A 64 6.57 10.10 6.28
C SER A 64 5.48 9.63 5.30
N SER A 65 4.74 8.56 5.64
CA SER A 65 3.69 8.03 4.77
C SER A 65 2.54 9.01 4.52
N TYR A 66 2.24 9.91 5.46
CA TYR A 66 1.21 10.95 5.29
C TYR A 66 1.61 11.98 4.24
N MET A 67 2.87 12.40 4.25
CA MET A 67 3.41 13.32 3.27
C MET A 67 3.36 12.69 1.87
N PHE A 68 3.80 11.43 1.72
CA PHE A 68 3.74 10.75 0.43
C PHE A 68 2.32 10.50 -0.06
N GLU A 69 1.40 10.15 0.84
CA GLU A 69 -0.02 9.97 0.50
C GLU A 69 -0.61 11.24 -0.10
N TYR A 70 -0.44 12.39 0.56
CA TYR A 70 -0.93 13.66 0.04
C TYR A 70 -0.25 14.08 -1.27
N SER A 71 1.04 13.84 -1.43
CA SER A 71 1.75 14.11 -2.70
C SER A 71 1.24 13.24 -3.84
N LEU A 72 1.06 11.94 -3.61
CA LEU A 72 0.49 11.01 -4.59
C LEU A 72 -0.94 11.42 -4.98
N VAL A 73 -1.79 11.69 -3.98
CA VAL A 73 -3.16 12.16 -4.19
C VAL A 73 -3.17 13.42 -5.06
N ALA A 74 -2.36 14.43 -4.71
CA ALA A 74 -2.27 15.68 -5.47
C ALA A 74 -1.88 15.43 -6.94
N GLY A 75 -0.91 14.54 -7.18
CA GLY A 75 -0.50 14.17 -8.53
C GLY A 75 -1.60 13.48 -9.33
N LEU A 76 -2.28 12.49 -8.71
CA LEU A 76 -3.35 11.73 -9.34
C LEU A 76 -4.52 12.64 -9.78
N VAL A 77 -5.01 13.47 -8.85
CA VAL A 77 -6.16 14.34 -9.13
C VAL A 77 -5.82 15.46 -10.12
N ALA A 78 -4.59 15.96 -10.08
CA ALA A 78 -4.09 16.94 -11.06
C ALA A 78 -4.06 16.36 -12.49
N SER A 79 -3.94 15.04 -12.64
CA SER A 79 -4.00 14.33 -13.91
C SER A 79 -5.41 13.85 -14.30
N GLY A 80 -6.42 14.10 -13.47
CA GLY A 80 -7.82 13.79 -13.75
C GLY A 80 -8.29 12.41 -13.32
N ALA A 81 -7.47 11.68 -12.55
CA ALA A 81 -7.88 10.42 -11.95
C ALA A 81 -8.36 10.62 -10.52
N ASP A 82 -9.31 9.80 -10.09
CA ASP A 82 -9.82 9.78 -8.74
C ASP A 82 -8.90 8.97 -7.82
N ALA A 83 -8.57 9.56 -6.67
CA ALA A 83 -7.73 8.94 -5.64
C ALA A 83 -8.60 8.45 -4.47
N TYR A 84 -8.61 7.15 -4.23
CA TYR A 84 -9.40 6.50 -3.18
C TYR A 84 -8.49 6.11 -2.01
N MET A 85 -8.69 6.74 -0.86
CA MET A 85 -7.81 6.60 0.29
C MET A 85 -8.33 5.52 1.26
N LEU A 86 -7.53 4.47 1.46
CA LEU A 86 -7.74 3.47 2.51
C LEU A 86 -7.10 3.88 3.85
N HIS A 87 -6.26 4.92 3.82
CA HIS A 87 -5.40 5.35 4.92
C HIS A 87 -4.48 4.21 5.40
N VAL A 88 -4.31 4.08 6.72
CA VAL A 88 -3.50 3.00 7.31
C VAL A 88 -4.15 1.64 7.08
N THR A 89 -3.51 0.82 6.25
CA THR A 89 -3.92 -0.55 5.91
C THR A 89 -2.73 -1.40 5.46
N THR A 90 -2.92 -2.70 5.29
CA THR A 90 -1.86 -3.63 4.89
C THR A 90 -1.66 -3.67 3.37
N THR A 91 -0.46 -4.03 2.91
CA THR A 91 -0.19 -4.21 1.47
C THR A 91 -1.20 -5.17 0.81
N PRO A 92 -1.52 -6.34 1.42
CA PRO A 92 -2.53 -7.24 0.84
C PRO A 92 -3.94 -6.65 0.82
N SER A 93 -4.28 -5.73 1.74
CA SER A 93 -5.57 -5.01 1.67
C SER A 93 -5.65 -4.14 0.43
N VAL A 94 -4.59 -3.42 0.06
CA VAL A 94 -4.56 -2.61 -1.17
C VAL A 94 -4.70 -3.52 -2.40
N ALA A 95 -3.94 -4.62 -2.44
CA ALA A 95 -4.00 -5.59 -3.53
C ALA A 95 -5.39 -6.22 -3.70
N TYR A 96 -5.98 -6.67 -2.60
CA TYR A 96 -7.33 -7.23 -2.59
C TYR A 96 -8.34 -6.22 -3.14
N ILE A 97 -8.33 -4.99 -2.59
CA ILE A 97 -9.29 -3.94 -2.95
C ILE A 97 -9.10 -3.47 -4.39
N ALA A 98 -7.86 -3.33 -4.87
CA ALA A 98 -7.59 -2.96 -6.25
C ALA A 98 -8.29 -3.91 -7.23
N ARG A 99 -8.24 -5.22 -6.95
CA ARG A 99 -8.87 -6.26 -7.75
C ARG A 99 -10.38 -6.33 -7.57
N VAL A 100 -10.88 -6.46 -6.33
CA VAL A 100 -12.30 -6.80 -6.12
C VAL A 100 -13.25 -5.63 -6.41
N ASP A 101 -12.77 -4.40 -6.34
CA ASP A 101 -13.56 -3.20 -6.67
C ASP A 101 -13.26 -2.59 -8.02
N ASP A 102 -12.45 -3.31 -8.80
CA ASP A 102 -12.19 -2.96 -10.18
C ASP A 102 -11.52 -1.56 -10.30
N PHE A 103 -10.50 -1.30 -9.48
CA PHE A 103 -9.62 -0.14 -9.64
C PHE A 103 -8.68 -0.34 -10.85
N ASP A 104 -8.10 0.74 -11.38
CA ASP A 104 -7.10 0.62 -12.45
C ASP A 104 -5.73 0.23 -11.92
N CYS A 105 -5.40 0.70 -10.72
CA CYS A 105 -4.22 0.29 -9.98
C CYS A 105 -4.36 0.58 -8.48
N GLY A 106 -3.46 -0.03 -7.71
CA GLY A 106 -3.25 0.24 -6.30
C GLY A 106 -1.86 0.81 -6.02
N ILE A 107 -1.75 1.63 -4.98
CA ILE A 107 -0.49 2.16 -4.47
C ILE A 107 -0.39 1.85 -2.99
N MET A 108 0.69 1.19 -2.59
CA MET A 108 1.02 0.97 -1.18
C MET A 108 2.25 1.78 -0.78
N ILE A 109 2.11 2.62 0.23
CA ILE A 109 3.19 3.42 0.81
C ILE A 109 3.75 2.69 2.04
N SER A 110 4.88 2.00 1.86
CA SER A 110 5.57 1.29 2.94
C SER A 110 6.94 0.76 2.51
N ALA A 111 7.90 0.78 3.43
CA ALA A 111 9.16 0.03 3.34
C ALA A 111 9.14 -1.33 4.07
N SER A 112 7.95 -1.90 4.34
CA SER A 112 7.79 -3.20 5.00
C SER A 112 8.50 -3.23 6.38
N HIS A 113 9.50 -4.10 6.57
CA HIS A 113 10.21 -4.32 7.82
C HIS A 113 11.31 -3.28 8.12
N ASN A 114 11.58 -2.34 7.21
CA ASN A 114 12.64 -1.34 7.42
C ASN A 114 12.34 -0.41 8.61
N PRO A 115 13.35 0.27 9.20
CA PRO A 115 13.18 1.27 10.25
C PRO A 115 12.36 2.48 9.78
N TYR A 116 11.74 3.23 10.70
CA TYR A 116 10.73 4.27 10.41
C TYR A 116 11.17 5.39 9.45
N TYR A 117 12.47 5.66 9.32
CA TYR A 117 13.03 6.70 8.45
C TYR A 117 13.05 6.28 6.97
N ASP A 118 13.04 4.99 6.68
CA ASP A 118 12.85 4.48 5.32
C ASP A 118 11.37 4.51 4.92
N ASN A 119 11.08 4.66 3.64
CA ASN A 119 9.75 4.42 3.11
C ASN A 119 9.82 3.87 1.67
N GLY A 120 8.67 3.61 1.06
CA GLY A 120 8.62 3.15 -0.32
C GLY A 120 7.26 3.31 -0.96
N ILE A 121 7.24 3.35 -2.29
CA ILE A 121 6.04 3.35 -3.12
C ILE A 121 6.01 2.04 -3.90
N LYS A 122 4.98 1.22 -3.69
CA LYS A 122 4.74 -0.02 -4.41
C LYS A 122 3.53 0.14 -5.29
N LEU A 123 3.67 -0.24 -6.56
CA LEU A 123 2.59 -0.19 -7.55
C LEU A 123 2.00 -1.59 -7.75
N ILE A 124 0.68 -1.64 -7.77
CA ILE A 124 -0.12 -2.86 -7.85
C ILE A 124 -1.06 -2.72 -9.04
N ASN A 125 -1.14 -3.73 -9.91
CA ASN A 125 -2.02 -3.70 -11.08
C ASN A 125 -3.50 -3.96 -10.71
N ASP A 126 -4.39 -3.93 -11.70
CA ASP A 126 -5.83 -4.19 -11.52
C ASP A 126 -6.16 -5.64 -11.12
N GLN A 127 -5.20 -6.56 -11.20
CA GLN A 127 -5.33 -7.94 -10.73
C GLN A 127 -4.87 -8.12 -9.27
N GLY A 128 -4.41 -7.05 -8.61
CA GLY A 128 -3.86 -7.12 -7.27
C GLY A 128 -2.44 -7.70 -7.21
N GLU A 129 -1.74 -7.77 -8.34
CA GLU A 129 -0.37 -8.26 -8.46
C GLU A 129 0.62 -7.09 -8.54
N LYS A 130 1.92 -7.38 -8.47
CA LYS A 130 2.94 -6.36 -8.72
C LYS A 130 2.75 -5.78 -10.13
N MET A 131 2.89 -4.45 -10.25
CA MET A 131 2.83 -3.76 -11.54
C MET A 131 3.81 -4.36 -12.55
N ASP A 132 3.39 -4.42 -13.82
CA ASP A 132 4.22 -4.91 -14.92
C ASP A 132 5.44 -4.01 -15.16
N GLU A 133 6.51 -4.63 -15.63
CA GLU A 133 7.80 -3.98 -15.84
C GLU A 133 7.71 -2.82 -16.85
N GLU A 134 6.89 -2.97 -17.90
CA GLU A 134 6.69 -1.94 -18.92
C GLU A 134 6.13 -0.65 -18.29
N THR A 135 5.10 -0.77 -17.46
CA THR A 135 4.52 0.37 -16.74
C THR A 135 5.52 0.98 -15.76
N ILE A 136 6.32 0.16 -15.07
CA ILE A 136 7.39 0.65 -14.18
C ILE A 136 8.43 1.47 -14.96
N GLU A 137 8.89 0.98 -16.11
CA GLU A 137 9.85 1.69 -16.96
C GLU A 137 9.30 3.04 -17.43
N LEU A 138 8.02 3.11 -17.79
CA LEU A 138 7.38 4.37 -18.16
C LEU A 138 7.31 5.37 -16.99
N VAL A 139 7.08 4.90 -15.76
CA VAL A 139 7.14 5.76 -14.56
C VAL A 139 8.55 6.32 -14.39
N GLU A 140 9.58 5.48 -14.50
CA GLU A 140 10.98 5.90 -14.36
C GLU A 140 11.38 6.89 -15.45
N ASP A 141 10.96 6.65 -16.70
CA ASP A 141 11.19 7.57 -17.81
C ASP A 141 10.52 8.93 -17.59
N TYR A 142 9.34 8.97 -16.96
CA TYR A 142 8.72 10.24 -16.57
C TYR A 142 9.49 10.95 -15.46
N LEU A 143 9.96 10.22 -14.45
CA LEU A 143 10.79 10.79 -13.38
C LEU A 143 12.08 11.42 -13.92
N ASP A 144 12.66 10.81 -14.94
CA ASP A 144 13.87 11.28 -15.65
C ASP A 144 13.60 12.33 -16.75
N GLY A 145 12.33 12.70 -17.01
CA GLY A 145 11.96 13.67 -18.03
C GLY A 145 12.15 13.19 -19.48
N LYS A 146 12.18 11.88 -19.70
CA LYS A 146 12.39 11.22 -21.01
C LYS A 146 11.21 10.36 -21.46
N LEU A 147 10.02 10.57 -20.87
CA LEU A 147 8.82 9.78 -21.17
C LEU A 147 8.49 9.77 -22.68
N VAL A 148 8.47 8.57 -23.25
CA VAL A 148 7.89 8.28 -24.56
C VAL A 148 6.81 7.25 -24.37
N ALA A 149 5.55 7.64 -24.62
CA ALA A 149 4.40 6.79 -24.41
C ALA A 149 3.31 7.13 -25.42
N PHE A 150 2.56 6.10 -25.83
CA PHE A 150 1.48 6.23 -26.81
C PHE A 150 1.93 6.90 -28.14
N GLY A 151 3.12 6.53 -28.61
CA GLY A 151 3.67 6.96 -29.90
C GLY A 151 4.21 8.39 -29.95
N LYS A 152 4.35 9.08 -28.80
CA LYS A 152 4.95 10.42 -28.76
C LYS A 152 5.75 10.67 -27.48
N GLN A 153 6.63 11.66 -27.54
CA GLN A 153 7.39 12.14 -26.39
C GLN A 153 6.53 13.10 -25.55
N TRP A 154 6.66 12.99 -24.23
CA TRP A 154 5.96 13.80 -23.25
C TRP A 154 6.97 14.48 -22.31
N PRO A 155 7.47 15.68 -22.67
CA PRO A 155 8.36 16.44 -21.80
C PRO A 155 7.68 16.85 -20.48
N GLU A 156 6.36 17.05 -20.51
CA GLU A 156 5.52 17.28 -19.35
C GLU A 156 4.12 16.70 -19.61
N LEU A 157 3.44 16.28 -18.54
CA LEU A 157 2.08 15.77 -18.62
C LEU A 157 1.06 16.90 -18.54
N PRO A 158 -0.05 16.83 -19.29
CA PRO A 158 -1.09 17.85 -19.23
C PRO A 158 -1.75 17.87 -17.84
N PHE A 159 -2.16 19.04 -17.40
CA PHE A 159 -3.01 19.17 -16.23
C PHE A 159 -4.47 18.98 -16.64
N ALA A 160 -5.20 18.21 -15.85
CA ALA A 160 -6.65 18.19 -15.94
C ALA A 160 -7.20 19.57 -15.54
N GLN A 161 -8.26 20.01 -16.20
CA GLN A 161 -8.85 21.33 -16.02
C GLN A 161 -10.35 21.22 -15.75
N LYS A 162 -10.87 22.18 -14.98
CA LYS A 162 -12.31 22.31 -14.71
C LYS A 162 -12.92 21.01 -14.17
N ASP A 163 -13.96 20.50 -14.84
CA ASP A 163 -14.69 19.28 -14.52
C ASP A 163 -13.89 17.99 -14.73
N LYS A 164 -12.68 18.09 -15.31
CA LYS A 164 -11.79 16.94 -15.49
C LYS A 164 -10.82 16.72 -14.34
N ILE A 165 -10.72 17.65 -13.39
CA ILE A 165 -9.88 17.47 -12.19
C ILE A 165 -10.45 16.31 -11.38
N GLY A 166 -9.59 15.37 -10.98
CA GLY A 166 -10.00 14.17 -10.26
C GLY A 166 -10.47 14.47 -8.84
N CYS A 167 -11.21 13.54 -8.27
CA CYS A 167 -11.71 13.63 -6.90
C CYS A 167 -10.81 12.86 -5.92
N THR A 168 -10.72 13.37 -4.69
CA THR A 168 -10.20 12.58 -3.57
C THR A 168 -11.39 11.99 -2.82
N VAL A 169 -11.40 10.67 -2.65
CA VAL A 169 -12.48 9.92 -2.02
C VAL A 169 -11.96 9.23 -0.77
N ASP A 170 -12.58 9.51 0.37
CA ASP A 170 -12.31 8.77 1.59
C ASP A 170 -12.99 7.38 1.51
N TYR A 171 -12.19 6.31 1.46
CA TYR A 171 -12.63 4.97 1.11
C TYR A 171 -12.35 3.93 2.20
N VAL A 172 -12.53 4.31 3.47
CA VAL A 172 -12.37 3.42 4.64
C VAL A 172 -13.19 2.13 4.53
N SER A 173 -14.32 2.15 3.82
CA SER A 173 -15.16 0.97 3.60
C SER A 173 -14.44 -0.16 2.86
N GLY A 174 -13.46 0.14 2.00
CA GLY A 174 -12.60 -0.85 1.36
C GLY A 174 -11.80 -1.66 2.38
N ARG A 175 -11.18 -1.00 3.36
CA ARG A 175 -10.46 -1.68 4.46
C ARG A 175 -11.38 -2.63 5.23
N ASN A 176 -12.62 -2.22 5.49
CA ASN A 176 -13.59 -3.06 6.21
C ASN A 176 -13.99 -4.31 5.42
N ARG A 177 -14.09 -4.21 4.08
CA ARG A 177 -14.34 -5.38 3.23
C ARG A 177 -13.17 -6.37 3.23
N TYR A 178 -11.93 -5.87 3.27
CA TYR A 178 -10.77 -6.74 3.46
C TYR A 178 -10.80 -7.47 4.81
N ILE A 179 -11.18 -6.80 5.91
CA ILE A 179 -11.38 -7.44 7.22
C ILE A 179 -12.45 -8.53 7.13
N GLY A 180 -13.60 -8.23 6.51
CA GLY A 180 -14.68 -9.19 6.31
C GLY A 180 -14.24 -10.40 5.48
N TYR A 181 -13.44 -10.19 4.44
CA TYR A 181 -12.84 -11.25 3.64
C TYR A 181 -11.95 -12.15 4.49
N LEU A 182 -11.02 -11.59 5.28
CA LEU A 182 -10.17 -12.38 6.17
C LEU A 182 -10.97 -13.22 7.18
N ILE A 183 -12.05 -12.66 7.73
CA ILE A 183 -12.95 -13.39 8.62
C ILE A 183 -13.63 -14.54 7.87
N SER A 184 -14.07 -14.31 6.62
CA SER A 184 -14.75 -15.33 5.81
C SER A 184 -13.86 -16.53 5.43
N LEU A 185 -12.53 -16.36 5.46
CA LEU A 185 -11.58 -17.46 5.24
C LEU A 185 -11.52 -18.43 6.44
N GLY A 186 -11.95 -18.00 7.62
CA GLY A 186 -11.99 -18.85 8.81
C GLY A 186 -13.07 -19.91 8.70
N MET A 187 -12.69 -21.15 8.41
CA MET A 187 -13.63 -22.28 8.29
C MET A 187 -14.22 -22.73 9.64
N TYR A 188 -13.51 -22.46 10.74
CA TYR A 188 -13.89 -22.88 12.09
C TYR A 188 -13.73 -21.72 13.08
N SER A 189 -14.52 -21.76 14.16
CA SER A 189 -14.35 -20.81 15.27
C SER A 189 -13.04 -21.09 16.02
N PHE A 190 -12.40 -20.01 16.47
CA PHE A 190 -11.24 -20.02 17.34
C PHE A 190 -11.62 -19.93 18.83
N ARG A 191 -12.88 -20.21 19.19
CA ARG A 191 -13.32 -20.23 20.60
C ARG A 191 -12.46 -21.20 21.42
N GLY A 192 -11.94 -20.70 22.54
CA GLY A 192 -11.05 -21.46 23.43
C GLY A 192 -9.57 -21.45 23.01
N VAL A 193 -9.24 -20.84 21.87
CA VAL A 193 -7.86 -20.63 21.44
C VAL A 193 -7.35 -19.29 21.97
N LYS A 194 -6.20 -19.30 22.62
CA LYS A 194 -5.48 -18.08 23.03
C LYS A 194 -4.46 -17.69 21.97
N VAL A 195 -4.52 -16.45 21.51
CA VAL A 195 -3.66 -15.94 20.42
C VAL A 195 -2.91 -14.70 20.89
N GLY A 196 -1.58 -14.73 20.78
CA GLY A 196 -0.72 -13.56 20.96
C GLY A 196 -0.35 -12.95 19.60
N LEU A 197 -0.54 -11.63 19.45
CA LEU A 197 -0.25 -10.91 18.22
C LEU A 197 0.76 -9.79 18.48
N ASP A 198 1.85 -9.78 17.71
CA ASP A 198 2.74 -8.62 17.60
C ASP A 198 2.41 -7.87 16.30
N CYS A 199 1.91 -6.64 16.42
CA CYS A 199 1.53 -5.82 15.26
C CYS A 199 2.66 -4.91 14.76
N ALA A 200 3.87 -5.01 15.34
CA ALA A 200 5.06 -4.26 14.97
C ALA A 200 4.91 -2.72 14.96
N ASN A 201 3.86 -2.20 15.60
CA ASN A 201 3.35 -0.84 15.40
C ASN A 201 3.17 -0.48 13.91
N GLY A 202 3.01 -1.48 13.05
CA GLY A 202 2.79 -1.37 11.61
C GLY A 202 1.31 -1.41 11.27
N SER A 203 0.96 -1.55 9.99
CA SER A 203 -0.43 -1.43 9.54
C SER A 203 -1.39 -2.54 9.95
N SER A 204 -0.91 -3.65 10.50
CA SER A 204 -1.79 -4.71 11.02
C SER A 204 -2.46 -4.34 12.35
N TRP A 205 -1.99 -3.29 13.05
CA TRP A 205 -2.47 -2.90 14.39
C TRP A 205 -3.98 -2.67 14.47
N ASN A 206 -4.59 -2.13 13.41
CA ASN A 206 -6.02 -1.82 13.31
C ASN A 206 -6.85 -2.92 12.61
N ILE A 207 -6.22 -4.03 12.19
CA ILE A 207 -6.87 -5.12 11.44
C ILE A 207 -6.79 -6.43 12.22
N ALA A 208 -5.61 -6.81 12.69
CA ALA A 208 -5.34 -8.17 13.16
C ALA A 208 -6.26 -8.58 14.32
N LYS A 209 -6.35 -7.75 15.37
CA LYS A 209 -7.18 -8.06 16.54
C LYS A 209 -8.65 -8.28 16.15
N ALA A 210 -9.21 -7.40 15.32
CA ALA A 210 -10.61 -7.48 14.92
C ALA A 210 -10.93 -8.80 14.18
N VAL A 211 -10.01 -9.29 13.34
CA VAL A 211 -10.17 -10.56 12.63
C VAL A 211 -10.17 -11.74 13.61
N PHE A 212 -9.17 -11.81 14.51
CA PHE A 212 -9.07 -12.92 15.47
C PHE A 212 -10.20 -12.93 16.51
N ASP A 213 -10.60 -11.75 16.99
CA ASP A 213 -11.74 -11.60 17.91
C ASP A 213 -13.05 -12.05 17.24
N ALA A 214 -13.27 -11.67 15.98
CA ALA A 214 -14.47 -12.07 15.24
C ALA A 214 -14.56 -13.59 15.01
N LEU A 215 -13.41 -14.27 14.89
CA LEU A 215 -13.33 -15.74 14.82
C LEU A 215 -13.54 -16.40 16.20
N GLY A 216 -13.52 -15.62 17.29
CA GLY A 216 -13.80 -16.07 18.65
C GLY A 216 -12.57 -16.37 19.51
N ALA A 217 -11.37 -15.96 19.09
CA ALA A 217 -10.14 -16.16 19.85
C ALA A 217 -10.08 -15.28 21.12
N ASP A 218 -9.35 -15.73 22.12
CA ASP A 218 -8.89 -14.91 23.25
C ASP A 218 -7.57 -14.23 22.86
N THR A 219 -7.69 -13.00 22.32
CA THR A 219 -6.58 -12.30 21.65
C THR A 219 -5.87 -11.32 22.57
N THR A 220 -4.56 -11.50 22.77
CA THR A 220 -3.66 -10.51 23.38
C THR A 220 -2.80 -9.86 22.30
N VAL A 221 -2.63 -8.54 22.34
CA VAL A 221 -1.90 -7.78 21.33
C VAL A 221 -0.79 -6.98 21.99
N ILE A 222 0.39 -6.98 21.36
CA ILE A 222 1.54 -6.12 21.69
C ILE A 222 1.94 -5.29 20.47
N ASN A 223 2.67 -4.20 20.71
CA ASN A 223 3.14 -3.29 19.65
C ASN A 223 2.00 -2.85 18.72
N ALA A 224 0.92 -2.32 19.29
CA ALA A 224 -0.26 -1.86 18.57
C ALA A 224 -0.60 -0.40 18.89
N GLU A 225 0.40 0.41 19.23
CA GLU A 225 0.27 1.84 19.55
C GLU A 225 1.22 2.66 18.67
N PRO A 226 0.96 2.75 17.35
CA PRO A 226 1.84 3.47 16.44
C PRO A 226 1.87 4.97 16.74
N ASN A 227 3.07 5.56 16.77
CA ASN A 227 3.29 7.01 16.97
C ASN A 227 4.02 7.69 15.79
N GLY A 228 4.19 6.94 14.69
CA GLY A 228 4.91 7.39 13.50
C GLY A 228 6.41 7.11 13.50
N LEU A 229 7.01 6.76 14.64
CA LEU A 229 8.44 6.54 14.82
C LEU A 229 8.80 5.15 15.36
N ASN A 230 7.82 4.40 15.87
CA ASN A 230 8.03 3.11 16.56
C ASN A 230 7.69 1.87 15.72
N ILE A 231 7.43 2.02 14.42
CA ILE A 231 7.24 0.87 13.53
C ILE A 231 8.51 0.02 13.48
N ASN A 232 8.36 -1.31 13.62
CA ASN A 232 9.43 -2.30 13.63
C ASN A 232 10.53 -2.10 14.71
N LEU A 233 10.32 -1.18 15.67
CA LEU A 233 11.29 -0.91 16.72
C LEU A 233 11.30 -2.05 17.73
N ASN A 234 12.28 -2.96 17.63
CA ASN A 234 12.38 -4.17 18.46
C ASN A 234 11.09 -5.00 18.47
N ALA A 235 10.39 -5.02 17.34
CA ALA A 235 9.06 -5.62 17.20
C ALA A 235 8.89 -6.26 15.83
N GLY A 236 7.86 -7.11 15.71
CA GLY A 236 7.45 -7.72 14.46
C GLY A 236 8.28 -8.94 14.04
N SER A 237 8.07 -9.38 12.80
CA SER A 237 8.60 -10.65 12.29
C SER A 237 10.14 -10.74 12.25
N THR A 238 10.84 -9.62 12.28
CA THR A 238 12.31 -9.56 12.33
C THR A 238 12.86 -9.58 13.76
N HIS A 239 12.00 -9.44 14.78
CA HIS A 239 12.35 -9.39 16.20
C HIS A 239 11.42 -10.30 17.02
N VAL A 240 11.48 -11.61 16.76
CA VAL A 240 10.57 -12.61 17.35
C VAL A 240 10.89 -12.93 18.82
N PHE A 241 12.04 -12.49 19.32
CA PHE A 241 12.44 -12.69 20.72
C PHE A 241 12.13 -11.45 21.55
N LEU A 242 11.19 -11.59 22.50
CA LEU A 242 11.00 -10.59 23.55
C LEU A 242 12.33 -10.38 24.30
N PRO A 243 12.74 -9.12 24.56
CA PRO A 243 13.85 -8.86 25.46
C PRO A 243 13.61 -9.62 26.77
N ARG A 244 14.59 -10.39 27.23
CA ARG A 244 14.53 -11.02 28.54
C ARG A 244 14.48 -9.89 29.57
N GLY A 245 13.28 -9.58 30.05
CA GLY A 245 13.13 -8.72 31.22
C GLY A 245 13.83 -9.39 32.40
N GLU A 246 14.81 -8.70 32.98
CA GLU A 246 15.22 -8.99 34.35
C GLU A 246 14.04 -8.64 35.27
N GLY A 247 13.22 -9.63 35.61
CA GLY A 247 12.16 -9.46 36.60
C GLY A 247 10.97 -10.40 36.46
N GLY A 248 10.93 -11.44 37.30
CA GLY A 248 9.68 -12.11 37.70
C GLY A 248 9.28 -13.37 36.91
N PRO A 249 8.94 -14.49 37.58
CA PRO A 249 8.53 -15.73 36.93
C PRO A 249 7.06 -15.63 36.49
N GLY A 250 6.80 -15.18 35.25
CA GLY A 250 5.42 -14.99 34.77
C GLY A 250 5.12 -15.40 33.33
N LEU A 251 6.02 -15.12 32.37
CA LEU A 251 5.78 -15.49 30.97
C LEU A 251 6.97 -16.26 30.41
N ARG A 252 6.95 -17.58 30.61
CA ARG A 252 7.77 -18.53 29.85
C ARG A 252 6.87 -19.30 28.89
N GLN A 253 6.73 -18.81 27.66
CA GLN A 253 6.36 -19.69 26.55
C GLN A 253 7.22 -19.35 25.33
N ARG A 254 8.07 -20.31 24.96
CA ARG A 254 8.81 -20.32 23.70
C ARG A 254 7.79 -20.51 22.58
N LEU A 255 7.61 -19.50 21.72
CA LEU A 255 7.16 -19.73 20.36
C LEU A 255 8.38 -20.17 19.54
N GLN A 256 8.66 -21.47 19.53
CA GLN A 256 9.40 -22.06 18.41
C GLN A 256 8.42 -22.17 17.24
N LEU A 257 8.36 -21.12 16.43
CA LEU A 257 7.80 -21.19 15.09
C LEU A 257 8.86 -21.88 14.20
N GLU A 258 8.86 -23.20 14.19
CA GLU A 258 9.31 -23.94 13.01
C GLU A 258 8.18 -23.84 11.98
N HIS A 259 8.26 -22.89 11.06
CA HIS A 259 7.60 -23.04 9.78
C HIS A 259 8.47 -22.50 8.65
N ARG A 260 8.75 -23.41 7.73
CA ARG A 260 9.45 -23.23 6.48
C ARG A 260 8.91 -22.02 5.72
N GLN A 261 9.83 -21.26 5.16
CA GLN A 261 9.59 -20.30 4.08
C GLN A 261 8.65 -20.89 3.04
N GLY A 262 7.60 -20.16 2.75
CA GLY A 262 6.70 -20.37 1.63
C GLY A 262 5.96 -19.07 1.40
N CYS A 263 6.54 -18.20 0.57
CA CYS A 263 5.78 -17.14 -0.08
C CYS A 263 4.60 -17.77 -0.80
N VAL A 264 3.39 -17.29 -0.50
CA VAL A 264 2.29 -17.17 -1.45
C VAL A 264 1.61 -15.84 -1.17
#